data_AF-A0A3B9D1T5-F1
#
_entry.id   AF-A0A3B9D1T5-F1
#
_cell.length_a   1.000
_cell.length_b   1.000
_cell.length_c   1.000
_cell.angle_alpha   90.00
_cell.angle_beta   90.00
_cell.angle_gamma   90.00
#
_symmetry.space_group_name_H-M   'P 1'
#
loop_
_entity.id
_entity.type
_entity.pdbx_description
1 polymer ?
#
loop_
_entity_poly.entity_id
_entity_poly.type
_entity_poly.pdbx_seq_one_letter_code
_entity_poly.pdbx_strand_id
1 'polypeptide(L)'
;MSLKSFLHRMRKRIFGRRGVPRRSAARLRVVRLEDRNLLDATAAFVAGTLTLDSFTGVPDTLTISDSTFDPGGIDFALTGGNWAAAPTGLTLSATNIVTLAAVDVASLNNLTIDGSGSPLTAVDSANDLQISTLNITDGGAVTMSDASNDFDTVSVTGDSLTLSDADGLELSSVSTTGAVDVTAAGDVQIGSLASTGSTLSVVTTAGSINDAGDNLTTDLSANGLITLTAHDEIGGTPTAGTTTDTAGSLEFAAGSLVDISSTSSGDLVLAGNGALSLTDIDTANGAITVYAAGDLDAVDVASLTDNDANDISLTTTSGAITIGTVNSGSAGDVNLTSATAINDDGSGLTQISADVLTGNAAGAITVDTSANSVNLTTSAAGDIDVDETDAVTLTNITAADGSVTVHA
;
A
#
# COMPACT_ATOMS: atom_id res chain seq x y z
N MET A 1 27.89 56.38 -84.75
CA MET A 1 28.59 55.37 -83.92
C MET A 1 29.91 55.02 -84.61
N SER A 2 31.07 55.35 -84.01
CA SER A 2 32.38 55.27 -84.66
C SER A 2 32.84 53.81 -84.86
N LEU A 3 33.54 53.52 -85.96
CA LEU A 3 34.09 52.19 -86.30
C LEU A 3 34.97 51.62 -85.16
N LYS A 4 35.59 52.49 -84.34
CA LYS A 4 36.33 52.09 -83.11
C LYS A 4 35.42 51.55 -82.00
N SER A 5 34.16 52.01 -81.92
CA SER A 5 33.17 51.54 -80.93
C SER A 5 32.49 50.22 -81.32
N PHE A 6 32.57 49.81 -82.60
CA PHE A 6 32.11 48.51 -83.10
C PHE A 6 33.18 47.42 -82.88
N LEU A 7 34.44 47.71 -83.15
CA LEU A 7 35.57 46.79 -82.92
C LEU A 7 35.83 46.52 -81.42
N HIS A 8 35.56 47.50 -80.53
CA HIS A 8 35.67 47.29 -79.08
C HIS A 8 34.56 46.36 -78.53
N ARG A 9 33.35 46.39 -79.11
CA ARG A 9 32.26 45.46 -78.74
C ARG A 9 32.47 44.05 -79.28
N MET A 10 33.16 43.89 -80.42
CA MET A 10 33.45 42.58 -81.00
C MET A 10 34.58 41.84 -80.26
N ARG A 11 35.61 42.55 -79.76
CA ARG A 11 36.63 41.96 -78.88
C ARG A 11 36.10 41.51 -77.51
N LYS A 12 35.05 42.14 -76.99
CA LYS A 12 34.41 41.74 -75.72
C LYS A 12 33.43 40.55 -75.87
N ARG A 13 33.06 40.17 -77.11
CA ARG A 13 32.16 39.04 -77.42
C ARG A 13 32.86 37.76 -77.87
N ILE A 14 34.14 37.81 -78.25
CA ILE A 14 34.89 36.62 -78.73
C ILE A 14 35.71 35.93 -77.62
N PHE A 15 35.86 36.55 -76.44
CA PHE A 15 36.39 35.87 -75.23
C PHE A 15 35.31 35.40 -74.26
N GLY A 16 34.04 35.41 -74.68
CA GLY A 16 32.96 34.75 -73.96
C GLY A 16 32.84 33.29 -74.34
N ARG A 17 33.57 32.40 -73.63
CA ARG A 17 33.19 31.01 -73.27
C ARG A 17 34.44 30.16 -72.96
N ARG A 18 34.95 30.33 -71.74
CA ARG A 18 35.14 29.17 -70.87
C ARG A 18 34.42 29.51 -69.58
N GLY A 19 33.15 29.14 -69.51
CA GLY A 19 32.53 28.95 -68.22
C GLY A 19 33.38 27.92 -67.51
N VAL A 20 34.13 28.34 -66.50
CA VAL A 20 34.48 27.42 -65.43
C VAL A 20 33.12 26.89 -64.98
N PRO A 21 32.83 25.58 -65.07
CA PRO A 21 31.69 25.09 -64.33
C PRO A 21 32.00 25.49 -62.89
N ARG A 22 31.24 26.44 -62.34
CA ARG A 22 31.03 26.45 -60.90
C ARG A 22 30.38 25.10 -60.66
N ARG A 23 31.21 24.08 -60.47
CA ARG A 23 30.84 22.94 -59.68
C ARG A 23 30.37 23.62 -58.41
N SER A 24 29.05 23.74 -58.22
CA SER A 24 28.54 23.68 -56.87
C SER A 24 29.25 22.46 -56.34
N ALA A 25 30.26 22.67 -55.49
CA ALA A 25 30.77 21.58 -54.72
C ALA A 25 29.53 21.11 -53.98
N ALA A 26 28.87 20.09 -54.52
CA ALA A 26 28.00 19.25 -53.75
C ALA A 26 28.97 18.73 -52.69
N ARG A 27 29.04 19.47 -51.57
CA ARG A 27 29.71 18.98 -50.39
C ARG A 27 28.88 17.75 -50.10
N LEU A 28 29.46 16.59 -50.35
CA LEU A 28 28.90 15.35 -49.87
C LEU A 28 28.78 15.59 -48.37
N ARG A 29 27.56 15.85 -47.91
CA ARG A 29 27.29 15.89 -46.48
C ARG A 29 27.27 14.43 -46.09
N VAL A 30 28.47 13.89 -45.86
CA VAL A 30 28.65 12.65 -45.14
C VAL A 30 28.23 13.00 -43.72
N VAL A 31 26.94 12.85 -43.45
CA VAL A 31 26.49 12.69 -42.07
C VAL A 31 27.00 11.31 -41.72
N ARG A 32 27.95 11.23 -40.79
CA ARG A 32 28.33 9.92 -40.28
C ARG A 32 27.11 9.34 -39.59
N LEU A 33 26.92 8.02 -39.59
CA LEU A 33 25.78 7.45 -38.87
C LEU A 33 25.81 7.86 -37.39
N GLU A 34 27.00 8.06 -36.80
CA GLU A 34 27.16 8.60 -35.45
C GLU A 34 26.69 10.06 -35.27
N ASP A 35 26.52 10.83 -36.35
CA ASP A 35 25.99 12.20 -36.33
C ASP A 35 24.46 12.24 -36.52
N ARG A 36 23.82 11.08 -36.75
CA ARG A 36 22.36 10.97 -36.74
C ARG A 36 21.91 10.58 -35.34
N ASN A 37 20.95 11.32 -34.78
CA ASN A 37 20.13 10.86 -33.67
C ASN A 37 19.20 9.75 -34.20
N LEU A 38 19.75 8.56 -34.42
CA LEU A 38 18.97 7.36 -34.66
C LEU A 38 18.40 6.94 -33.31
N LEU A 39 17.14 6.50 -33.30
CA LEU A 39 16.69 5.64 -32.22
C LEU A 39 17.66 4.45 -32.18
N ASP A 40 18.28 4.22 -31.04
CA ASP A 40 18.96 2.97 -30.72
C ASP A 40 17.96 1.80 -30.67
N ALA A 41 16.68 2.11 -30.43
CA ALA A 41 15.58 1.16 -30.50
C ALA A 41 15.06 0.89 -31.92
N THR A 42 14.82 -0.39 -32.22
CA THR A 42 13.91 -0.80 -33.29
C THR A 42 12.50 -0.96 -32.73
N ALA A 43 11.53 -0.31 -33.36
CA ALA A 43 10.12 -0.41 -33.00
C ALA A 43 9.34 -1.07 -34.15
N ALA A 44 8.54 -2.08 -33.85
CA ALA A 44 7.66 -2.75 -34.81
C ALA A 44 6.23 -2.75 -34.27
N PHE A 45 5.29 -2.28 -35.07
CA PHE A 45 3.87 -2.41 -34.76
C PHE A 45 3.28 -3.51 -35.62
N VAL A 46 2.90 -4.65 -35.01
CA VAL A 46 2.36 -5.82 -35.71
C VAL A 46 1.10 -6.28 -34.99
N ALA A 47 -0.02 -6.35 -35.71
CA ALA A 47 -1.31 -6.85 -35.21
C ALA A 47 -1.85 -6.17 -33.93
N GLY A 48 -1.54 -4.88 -33.72
CA GLY A 48 -1.97 -4.13 -32.53
C GLY A 48 -0.91 -4.06 -31.43
N THR A 49 0.14 -4.87 -31.53
CA THR A 49 1.24 -4.92 -30.55
C THR A 49 2.40 -4.06 -31.02
N LEU A 50 2.87 -3.14 -30.17
CA LEU A 50 4.13 -2.43 -30.34
C LEU A 50 5.27 -3.23 -29.68
N THR A 51 6.13 -3.86 -30.47
CA THR A 51 7.37 -4.47 -30.01
C THR A 51 8.50 -3.45 -30.08
N LEU A 52 9.29 -3.35 -29.01
CA LEU A 52 10.47 -2.49 -28.92
C LEU A 52 11.68 -3.37 -28.61
N ASP A 53 12.76 -3.20 -29.37
CA ASP A 53 14.03 -3.89 -29.15
C ASP A 53 15.16 -2.86 -29.13
N SER A 54 16.09 -3.00 -28.17
CA SER A 54 17.37 -2.29 -28.08
C SER A 54 17.36 -0.83 -27.55
N PHE A 55 16.84 -0.60 -26.33
CA PHE A 55 17.12 0.64 -25.58
C PHE A 55 18.50 0.57 -24.89
N THR A 56 19.36 1.58 -25.08
CA THR A 56 20.75 1.57 -24.59
C THR A 56 21.04 2.71 -23.60
N GLY A 57 20.65 2.50 -22.34
CA GLY A 57 21.39 3.00 -21.17
C GLY A 57 21.21 4.47 -20.77
N VAL A 58 20.09 5.10 -21.13
CA VAL A 58 19.57 6.36 -20.55
C VAL A 58 18.10 6.10 -20.19
N PRO A 59 17.41 6.79 -19.26
CA PRO A 59 15.96 6.66 -19.15
C PRO A 59 15.32 6.99 -20.50
N ASP A 60 15.00 5.95 -21.25
CA ASP A 60 14.41 6.08 -22.57
C ASP A 60 12.91 6.27 -22.38
N THR A 61 12.43 7.45 -22.78
CA THR A 61 11.01 7.78 -22.71
C THR A 61 10.36 7.36 -24.02
N LEU A 62 9.47 6.36 -23.95
CA LEU A 62 8.56 6.06 -25.04
C LEU A 62 7.25 6.82 -24.84
N THR A 63 7.08 7.94 -25.54
CA THR A 63 5.81 8.67 -25.54
C THR A 63 4.91 8.18 -26.66
N ILE A 64 3.74 7.65 -26.33
CA ILE A 64 2.73 7.26 -27.30
C ILE A 64 1.55 8.21 -27.13
N SER A 65 1.45 9.16 -28.06
CA SER A 65 0.35 10.11 -28.11
C SER A 65 -0.54 9.76 -29.29
N ASP A 66 -1.78 9.38 -29.02
CA ASP A 66 -2.79 9.28 -30.07
C ASP A 66 -4.13 9.79 -29.56
N SER A 67 -4.70 10.72 -30.34
CA SER A 67 -5.96 11.41 -30.04
C SER A 67 -7.17 10.75 -30.71
N THR A 68 -7.00 9.60 -31.37
CA THR A 68 -7.99 8.99 -32.27
C THR A 68 -8.24 7.49 -32.11
N PHE A 69 -7.74 6.83 -31.05
CA PHE A 69 -7.91 5.38 -30.88
C PHE A 69 -9.28 4.95 -30.31
N ASP A 70 -9.76 3.82 -30.84
CA ASP A 70 -10.97 3.06 -30.48
C ASP A 70 -10.94 2.61 -28.99
N PRO A 71 -12.07 2.36 -28.30
CA PRO A 71 -12.13 2.11 -26.85
C PRO A 71 -11.61 0.72 -26.43
N GLY A 72 -10.83 0.04 -27.28
CA GLY A 72 -10.26 -1.29 -27.05
C GLY A 72 -8.88 -1.29 -26.36
N GLY A 73 -8.31 -0.13 -26.04
CA GLY A 73 -6.98 -0.02 -25.42
C GLY A 73 -5.83 -0.22 -26.43
N ILE A 74 -4.60 0.04 -25.99
CA ILE A 74 -3.38 -0.35 -26.71
C ILE A 74 -2.77 -1.53 -25.94
N ASP A 75 -2.61 -2.67 -26.61
CA ASP A 75 -1.90 -3.83 -26.07
C ASP A 75 -0.39 -3.63 -26.25
N PHE A 76 0.32 -3.43 -25.14
CA PHE A 76 1.76 -3.44 -25.10
C PHE A 76 2.26 -4.81 -24.65
N ALA A 77 3.08 -5.46 -25.48
CA ALA A 77 3.77 -6.68 -25.12
C ALA A 77 5.27 -6.50 -25.36
N LEU A 78 6.05 -6.60 -24.28
CA LEU A 78 7.51 -6.60 -24.31
C LEU A 78 7.98 -8.07 -24.26
N THR A 79 7.91 -8.77 -25.40
CA THR A 79 8.15 -10.22 -25.47
C THR A 79 9.62 -10.60 -25.71
N GLY A 80 10.56 -9.77 -25.23
CA GLY A 80 12.00 -10.00 -25.34
C GLY A 80 12.76 -9.03 -26.26
N GLY A 81 14.00 -8.73 -25.85
CA GLY A 81 15.01 -7.91 -26.53
C GLY A 81 16.31 -7.96 -25.74
N ASN A 82 17.46 -7.69 -26.37
CA ASN A 82 18.74 -7.61 -25.65
C ASN A 82 18.88 -6.17 -25.12
N TRP A 83 18.21 -5.85 -24.03
CA TRP A 83 18.35 -4.55 -23.37
C TRP A 83 19.76 -4.53 -22.76
N ALA A 84 20.65 -3.71 -23.33
CA ALA A 84 22.03 -3.66 -22.88
C ALA A 84 22.05 -3.35 -21.38
N ALA A 85 22.82 -4.12 -20.60
CA ALA A 85 22.85 -4.05 -19.14
C ALA A 85 22.75 -2.59 -18.62
N ALA A 86 21.68 -2.34 -17.86
CA ALA A 86 21.29 -1.09 -17.20
C ALA A 86 20.46 -0.05 -18.00
N PRO A 87 19.27 -0.37 -18.53
CA PRO A 87 18.16 0.58 -18.43
C PRO A 87 17.64 0.56 -16.99
N THR A 88 17.68 1.69 -16.28
CA THR A 88 17.20 1.79 -14.89
C THR A 88 15.68 2.00 -14.79
N GLY A 89 14.95 1.93 -15.91
CA GLY A 89 13.49 1.88 -15.93
C GLY A 89 12.86 2.28 -17.27
N LEU A 90 11.57 2.01 -17.42
CA LEU A 90 10.72 2.40 -18.56
C LEU A 90 9.62 3.35 -18.08
N THR A 91 9.37 4.44 -18.81
CA THR A 91 8.22 5.32 -18.55
C THR A 91 7.22 5.23 -19.69
N LEU A 92 5.97 4.87 -19.37
CA LEU A 92 4.83 4.88 -20.26
C LEU A 92 3.93 6.06 -19.89
N SER A 93 3.67 6.94 -20.85
CA SER A 93 2.68 8.01 -20.71
C SER A 93 1.64 7.83 -21.80
N ALA A 94 0.38 7.73 -21.38
CA ALA A 94 -0.73 7.48 -22.29
C ALA A 94 -1.84 8.50 -22.09
N THR A 95 -2.57 8.74 -23.17
CA THR A 95 -3.76 9.62 -23.21
C THR A 95 -5.07 8.84 -23.32
N ASN A 96 -5.01 7.50 -23.29
CA ASN A 96 -6.14 6.55 -23.35
C ASN A 96 -5.84 5.33 -22.46
N ILE A 97 -6.78 4.38 -22.38
CA ILE A 97 -6.60 3.09 -21.67
C ILE A 97 -5.34 2.36 -22.17
N VAL A 98 -4.46 2.02 -21.23
CA VAL A 98 -3.29 1.15 -21.46
C VAL A 98 -3.63 -0.24 -20.98
N THR A 99 -3.33 -1.24 -21.80
CA THR A 99 -3.36 -2.65 -21.39
C THR A 99 -1.97 -3.24 -21.58
N LEU A 100 -1.42 -3.76 -20.48
CA LEU A 100 -0.13 -4.43 -20.48
C LEU A 100 -0.40 -5.94 -20.54
N ALA A 101 0.11 -6.57 -21.58
CA ALA A 101 -0.25 -7.96 -21.89
C ALA A 101 0.83 -8.97 -21.48
N ALA A 102 2.08 -8.54 -21.45
CA ALA A 102 3.23 -9.32 -20.97
C ALA A 102 4.43 -8.39 -20.89
N VAL A 103 5.10 -8.38 -19.74
CA VAL A 103 6.41 -7.76 -19.57
C VAL A 103 7.35 -8.79 -18.94
N ASP A 104 7.71 -9.82 -19.71
CA ASP A 104 8.75 -10.78 -19.37
C ASP A 104 10.08 -10.27 -19.95
N VAL A 105 10.68 -9.30 -19.26
CA VAL A 105 11.99 -8.78 -19.62
C VAL A 105 12.86 -8.82 -18.37
N ALA A 106 13.65 -9.89 -18.22
CA ALA A 106 14.56 -10.13 -17.08
C ALA A 106 15.57 -9.00 -16.75
N SER A 107 15.57 -7.90 -17.50
CA SER A 107 16.40 -6.71 -17.30
C SER A 107 15.61 -5.44 -16.96
N LEU A 108 14.27 -5.48 -16.92
CA LEU A 108 13.46 -4.31 -16.58
C LEU A 108 13.23 -4.27 -15.07
N ASN A 109 14.01 -3.46 -14.36
CA ASN A 109 13.90 -3.37 -12.90
C ASN A 109 12.81 -2.39 -12.44
N ASN A 110 12.50 -1.35 -13.22
CA ASN A 110 11.53 -0.32 -12.81
C ASN A 110 10.61 0.05 -13.97
N LEU A 111 9.31 0.08 -13.69
CA LEU A 111 8.28 0.56 -14.60
C LEU A 111 7.56 1.75 -13.98
N THR A 112 7.45 2.84 -14.73
CA THR A 112 6.63 4.00 -14.36
C THR A 112 5.54 4.20 -15.39
N ILE A 113 4.29 4.30 -14.94
CA ILE A 113 3.12 4.56 -15.77
C ILE A 113 2.47 5.87 -15.31
N ASP A 114 2.39 6.84 -16.21
CA ASP A 114 1.69 8.11 -16.01
C ASP A 114 0.32 8.04 -16.72
N GLY A 115 -0.74 7.91 -15.92
CA GLY A 115 -2.13 7.85 -16.32
C GLY A 115 -2.83 9.21 -16.45
N SER A 116 -2.12 10.34 -16.27
CA SER A 116 -2.72 11.68 -16.24
C SER A 116 -3.51 12.08 -17.50
N GLY A 117 -3.31 11.36 -18.61
CA GLY A 117 -4.05 11.57 -19.86
C GLY A 117 -5.35 10.76 -20.01
N SER A 118 -5.54 9.64 -19.29
CA SER A 118 -6.79 8.84 -19.18
C SER A 118 -6.66 7.69 -18.17
N PRO A 119 -7.76 7.25 -17.53
CA PRO A 119 -7.80 6.11 -16.62
C PRO A 119 -7.10 4.86 -17.17
N LEU A 120 -6.03 4.40 -16.51
CA LEU A 120 -5.56 3.01 -16.60
C LEU A 120 -6.70 2.10 -16.13
N THR A 121 -7.07 1.04 -16.86
CA THR A 121 -8.23 0.18 -16.48
C THR A 121 -7.86 -1.31 -16.33
N ALA A 122 -6.73 -1.76 -16.90
CA ALA A 122 -6.22 -3.12 -16.69
C ALA A 122 -4.74 -3.19 -17.08
N VAL A 123 -3.88 -3.67 -16.19
CA VAL A 123 -2.45 -3.94 -16.47
C VAL A 123 -2.25 -5.45 -16.69
N ASP A 124 -3.33 -6.23 -16.72
CA ASP A 124 -3.30 -7.69 -16.70
C ASP A 124 -3.71 -8.28 -18.06
N SER A 125 -2.83 -9.10 -18.65
CA SER A 125 -3.27 -10.13 -19.59
C SER A 125 -2.43 -11.41 -19.50
N ALA A 126 -2.76 -12.34 -18.60
CA ALA A 126 -2.40 -13.76 -18.68
C ALA A 126 -0.90 -14.14 -18.78
N ASN A 127 0.02 -13.20 -18.56
CA ASN A 127 1.45 -13.43 -18.42
C ASN A 127 1.92 -12.60 -17.21
N ASP A 128 2.83 -13.18 -16.44
CA ASP A 128 3.44 -12.61 -15.25
C ASP A 128 4.13 -11.27 -15.54
N LEU A 129 3.84 -10.26 -14.70
CA LEU A 129 4.65 -9.05 -14.62
C LEU A 129 5.73 -9.27 -13.57
N GLN A 130 6.98 -9.48 -14.03
CA GLN A 130 8.14 -9.62 -13.14
C GLN A 130 8.97 -8.34 -13.20
N ILE A 131 8.70 -7.39 -12.31
CA ILE A 131 9.44 -6.11 -12.24
C ILE A 131 9.67 -5.74 -10.78
N SER A 132 10.91 -5.38 -10.41
CA SER A 132 11.21 -5.03 -9.02
C SER A 132 10.40 -3.84 -8.52
N THR A 133 10.29 -2.77 -9.30
CA THR A 133 9.58 -1.56 -8.86
C THR A 133 8.54 -1.13 -9.88
N LEU A 134 7.29 -0.99 -9.43
CA LEU A 134 6.20 -0.45 -10.21
C LEU A 134 5.72 0.87 -9.61
N ASN A 135 5.68 1.91 -10.42
CA ASN A 135 5.16 3.23 -10.06
C ASN A 135 4.03 3.62 -11.01
N ILE A 136 2.83 3.85 -10.51
CA ILE A 136 1.68 4.34 -11.29
C ILE A 136 1.24 5.69 -10.72
N THR A 137 1.24 6.73 -11.54
CA THR A 137 0.78 8.07 -11.15
C THR A 137 -0.46 8.45 -11.95
N ASP A 138 -1.44 9.09 -11.29
CA ASP A 138 -2.69 9.52 -11.91
C ASP A 138 -3.43 8.41 -12.68
N GLY A 139 -3.39 7.19 -12.16
CA GLY A 139 -4.07 6.03 -12.72
C GLY A 139 -5.59 6.10 -12.60
N GLY A 140 -6.28 5.33 -13.44
CA GLY A 140 -7.68 5.02 -13.26
C GLY A 140 -7.87 3.87 -12.27
N ALA A 141 -8.75 2.93 -12.62
CA ALA A 141 -8.79 1.64 -11.95
C ALA A 141 -7.58 0.78 -12.34
N VAL A 142 -6.67 0.55 -11.39
CA VAL A 142 -5.49 -0.29 -11.61
C VAL A 142 -5.84 -1.73 -11.25
N THR A 143 -5.72 -2.66 -12.20
CA THR A 143 -5.96 -4.08 -11.97
C THR A 143 -4.76 -4.91 -12.45
N MET A 144 -4.17 -5.65 -11.52
CA MET A 144 -3.02 -6.56 -11.66
C MET A 144 -3.35 -7.85 -10.90
N SER A 145 -4.32 -8.61 -11.40
CA SER A 145 -4.94 -9.71 -10.64
C SER A 145 -4.30 -11.08 -10.84
N ASP A 146 -3.29 -11.19 -11.70
CA ASP A 146 -2.56 -12.44 -11.88
C ASP A 146 -1.72 -12.75 -10.63
N ALA A 147 -1.96 -13.91 -10.00
CA ALA A 147 -1.20 -14.36 -8.82
C ALA A 147 0.27 -14.70 -9.12
N SER A 148 0.68 -14.65 -10.39
CA SER A 148 2.08 -14.82 -10.82
C SER A 148 2.84 -13.51 -11.03
N ASN A 149 2.21 -12.34 -10.83
CA ASN A 149 2.99 -11.10 -10.80
C ASN A 149 3.99 -11.16 -9.65
N ASP A 150 5.16 -10.57 -9.85
CA ASP A 150 6.30 -10.65 -8.93
C ASP A 150 6.93 -9.25 -8.86
N PHE A 151 6.52 -8.51 -7.82
CA PHE A 151 6.94 -7.14 -7.56
C PHE A 151 7.65 -7.04 -6.21
N ASP A 152 8.87 -6.48 -6.17
CA ASP A 152 9.49 -6.14 -4.87
C ASP A 152 8.78 -4.93 -4.23
N THR A 153 8.40 -3.92 -5.02
CA THR A 153 7.82 -2.66 -4.53
C THR A 153 6.80 -2.07 -5.49
N VAL A 154 5.64 -1.67 -4.95
CA VAL A 154 4.56 -1.01 -5.71
C VAL A 154 4.20 0.35 -5.10
N SER A 155 4.07 1.35 -5.95
CA SER A 155 3.45 2.65 -5.63
C SER A 155 2.37 3.01 -6.64
N VAL A 156 1.21 3.45 -6.16
CA VAL A 156 0.04 3.75 -7.00
C VAL A 156 -0.66 5.01 -6.51
N THR A 157 -0.88 5.96 -7.40
CA THR A 157 -1.91 6.99 -7.26
C THR A 157 -2.97 6.75 -8.32
N GLY A 158 -4.24 6.54 -7.95
CA GLY A 158 -5.29 6.33 -8.95
C GLY A 158 -6.73 6.27 -8.42
N ASP A 159 -7.66 5.75 -9.23
CA ASP A 159 -9.06 5.59 -8.81
C ASP A 159 -9.24 4.37 -7.92
N SER A 160 -8.65 3.22 -8.25
CA SER A 160 -8.71 2.01 -7.41
C SER A 160 -7.50 1.11 -7.67
N LEU A 161 -7.25 0.15 -6.79
CA LEU A 161 -6.20 -0.85 -6.95
C LEU A 161 -6.75 -2.25 -6.67
N THR A 162 -6.53 -3.17 -7.60
CA THR A 162 -6.61 -4.62 -7.37
C THR A 162 -5.25 -5.20 -7.75
N LEU A 163 -4.57 -5.84 -6.82
CA LEU A 163 -3.22 -6.36 -6.99
C LEU A 163 -3.10 -7.78 -6.41
N SER A 164 -2.49 -8.67 -7.16
CA SER A 164 -2.04 -9.99 -6.73
C SER A 164 -0.55 -10.12 -7.00
N ASP A 165 0.17 -10.64 -6.01
CA ASP A 165 1.62 -10.82 -6.04
C ASP A 165 2.00 -12.24 -5.59
N ALA A 166 3.03 -12.80 -6.22
CA ALA A 166 3.47 -14.18 -6.12
C ALA A 166 4.34 -14.47 -4.89
N ASP A 167 4.94 -13.44 -4.29
CA ASP A 167 5.74 -13.56 -3.08
C ASP A 167 5.52 -12.37 -2.13
N GLY A 168 6.59 -11.78 -1.61
CA GLY A 168 6.54 -10.73 -0.60
C GLY A 168 6.62 -9.36 -1.25
N LEU A 169 5.85 -8.40 -0.74
CA LEU A 169 5.60 -7.14 -1.41
C LEU A 169 5.78 -5.94 -0.48
N GLU A 170 6.52 -4.92 -0.92
CA GLU A 170 6.48 -3.60 -0.29
C GLU A 170 5.46 -2.68 -0.99
N LEU A 171 4.43 -2.25 -0.26
CA LEU A 171 3.52 -1.20 -0.68
C LEU A 171 4.02 0.16 -0.21
N SER A 172 4.96 0.74 -0.95
CA SER A 172 5.66 1.96 -0.55
C SER A 172 4.73 3.16 -0.39
N SER A 173 3.86 3.42 -1.38
CA SER A 173 2.81 4.42 -1.27
C SER A 173 1.66 4.16 -2.24
N VAL A 174 0.47 3.87 -1.69
CA VAL A 174 -0.78 3.73 -2.44
C VAL A 174 -1.78 4.78 -1.98
N SER A 175 -2.31 5.55 -2.92
CA SER A 175 -3.37 6.52 -2.70
C SER A 175 -4.43 6.38 -3.76
N THR A 176 -5.62 5.96 -3.36
CA THR A 176 -6.76 5.78 -4.26
C THR A 176 -8.01 6.51 -3.77
N THR A 177 -8.92 6.80 -4.69
CA THR A 177 -10.24 7.39 -4.36
C THR A 177 -11.31 6.33 -4.13
N GLY A 178 -11.13 5.14 -4.66
CA GLY A 178 -11.98 3.95 -4.56
C GLY A 178 -11.27 2.84 -3.80
N ALA A 179 -11.67 1.59 -4.03
CA ALA A 179 -11.18 0.44 -3.25
C ALA A 179 -9.70 0.12 -3.51
N VAL A 180 -9.05 -0.42 -2.48
CA VAL A 180 -7.75 -1.08 -2.57
C VAL A 180 -7.94 -2.53 -2.16
N ASP A 181 -7.61 -3.46 -3.03
CA ASP A 181 -7.65 -4.90 -2.80
C ASP A 181 -6.29 -5.49 -3.16
N VAL A 182 -5.51 -5.93 -2.17
CA VAL A 182 -4.18 -6.51 -2.38
C VAL A 182 -4.15 -7.95 -1.86
N THR A 183 -3.54 -8.86 -2.61
CA THR A 183 -3.21 -10.21 -2.17
C THR A 183 -1.75 -10.49 -2.49
N ALA A 184 -0.97 -10.93 -1.52
CA ALA A 184 0.40 -11.37 -1.72
C ALA A 184 0.58 -12.79 -1.16
N ALA A 185 1.50 -13.57 -1.73
CA ALA A 185 1.74 -14.91 -1.20
C ALA A 185 2.55 -14.87 0.11
N GLY A 186 3.54 -13.97 0.20
CA GLY A 186 4.43 -13.77 1.33
C GLY A 186 4.08 -12.55 2.18
N ASP A 187 5.08 -12.00 2.85
CA ASP A 187 4.96 -10.83 3.72
C ASP A 187 4.58 -9.57 2.93
N VAL A 188 3.78 -8.69 3.52
CA VAL A 188 3.51 -7.35 2.99
C VAL A 188 4.02 -6.30 3.94
N GLN A 189 4.93 -5.46 3.46
CA GLN A 189 5.40 -4.28 4.19
C GLN A 189 4.61 -3.05 3.71
N ILE A 190 3.94 -2.36 4.62
CA ILE A 190 3.12 -1.18 4.34
C ILE A 190 3.94 0.09 4.61
N GLY A 191 4.15 0.92 3.59
CA GLY A 191 4.69 2.27 3.79
C GLY A 191 3.58 3.30 3.99
N SER A 192 2.60 3.33 3.09
CA SER A 192 1.36 4.10 3.26
C SER A 192 0.30 3.61 2.29
N LEU A 193 -0.89 3.31 2.77
CA LEU A 193 -2.02 2.78 2.02
C LEU A 193 -3.28 3.56 2.35
N ALA A 194 -3.78 4.32 1.38
CA ALA A 194 -4.96 5.16 1.52
C ALA A 194 -6.05 4.82 0.48
N SER A 195 -7.26 4.50 0.97
CA SER A 195 -8.50 4.42 0.20
C SER A 195 -9.46 5.54 0.62
N THR A 196 -9.30 6.71 0.02
CA THR A 196 -9.97 7.95 0.47
C THR A 196 -11.48 7.98 0.23
N GLY A 197 -12.09 6.97 -0.41
CA GLY A 197 -13.53 6.94 -0.65
C GLY A 197 -14.17 5.55 -0.59
N SER A 198 -13.45 4.52 -0.13
CA SER A 198 -13.96 3.15 -0.11
C SER A 198 -13.28 2.31 0.99
N THR A 199 -13.37 0.98 0.86
CA THR A 199 -12.70 -0.04 1.65
C THR A 199 -11.25 -0.26 1.23
N LEU A 200 -10.48 -0.83 2.16
CA LEU A 200 -9.10 -1.25 1.95
C LEU A 200 -8.98 -2.69 2.43
N SER A 201 -8.49 -3.59 1.58
CA SER A 201 -8.26 -5.00 1.88
C SER A 201 -6.82 -5.39 1.56
N VAL A 202 -6.13 -6.04 2.50
CA VAL A 202 -4.83 -6.69 2.26
C VAL A 202 -4.87 -8.11 2.79
N VAL A 203 -4.47 -9.07 1.96
CA VAL A 203 -4.41 -10.49 2.32
C VAL A 203 -3.01 -11.03 2.04
N THR A 204 -2.42 -11.71 3.02
CA THR A 204 -1.22 -12.53 2.82
C THR A 204 -1.55 -13.99 3.03
N THR A 205 -1.21 -14.85 2.05
CA THR A 205 -1.61 -16.27 2.12
C THR A 205 -0.66 -17.14 2.93
N ALA A 206 0.58 -16.69 3.13
CA ALA A 206 1.62 -17.43 3.85
C ALA A 206 2.65 -16.49 4.54
N GLY A 207 2.29 -15.24 4.80
CA GLY A 207 3.18 -14.27 5.47
C GLY A 207 2.44 -13.34 6.43
N SER A 208 3.15 -12.29 6.82
CA SER A 208 2.75 -11.25 7.78
C SER A 208 2.40 -9.93 7.10
N ILE A 209 1.81 -8.98 7.83
CA ILE A 209 1.57 -7.60 7.35
C ILE A 209 2.17 -6.62 8.37
N ASN A 210 3.20 -5.86 8.01
CA ASN A 210 3.91 -4.98 8.97
C ASN A 210 4.19 -3.58 8.43
N ASP A 211 4.49 -2.65 9.34
CA ASP A 211 4.96 -1.31 9.00
C ASP A 211 6.38 -1.38 8.39
N ALA A 212 6.52 -0.89 7.16
CA ALA A 212 7.79 -0.77 6.45
C ALA A 212 8.75 0.23 7.11
N GLY A 213 8.21 1.29 7.71
CA GLY A 213 8.95 2.39 8.34
C GLY A 213 9.26 2.19 9.82
N ASP A 214 8.56 1.30 10.53
CA ASP A 214 8.61 1.09 11.98
C ASP A 214 8.61 2.41 12.78
N ASN A 215 7.55 3.18 12.56
CA ASN A 215 7.43 4.56 12.91
C ASN A 215 6.05 4.87 13.49
N LEU A 216 5.75 6.13 13.85
CA LEU A 216 4.46 6.48 14.48
C LEU A 216 3.52 7.23 13.51
N THR A 217 3.85 7.27 12.23
CA THR A 217 3.02 7.93 11.22
C THR A 217 1.96 7.00 10.69
N THR A 218 0.83 7.54 10.25
CA THR A 218 -0.28 6.73 9.74
C THR A 218 0.11 5.95 8.50
N ASP A 219 0.01 4.63 8.58
CA ASP A 219 0.21 3.73 7.45
C ASP A 219 -1.09 3.50 6.69
N LEU A 220 -2.18 3.22 7.41
CA LEU A 220 -3.46 2.82 6.84
C LEU A 220 -4.55 3.86 7.04
N SER A 221 -5.26 4.20 5.97
CA SER A 221 -6.38 5.15 6.01
C SER A 221 -7.47 4.76 5.00
N ALA A 222 -8.70 4.58 5.48
CA ALA A 222 -9.86 4.38 4.61
C ALA A 222 -11.10 5.08 5.16
N ASN A 223 -12.02 5.46 4.27
CA ASN A 223 -13.34 5.97 4.66
C ASN A 223 -14.36 4.84 4.88
N GLY A 224 -14.08 3.64 4.36
CA GLY A 224 -14.80 2.41 4.64
C GLY A 224 -14.05 1.51 5.64
N LEU A 225 -14.46 0.24 5.68
CA LEU A 225 -13.79 -0.79 6.48
C LEU A 225 -12.37 -1.05 5.95
N ILE A 226 -11.42 -1.18 6.87
CA ILE A 226 -10.07 -1.68 6.62
C ILE A 226 -10.07 -3.15 7.03
N THR A 227 -9.85 -4.06 6.08
CA THR A 227 -9.78 -5.49 6.30
C THR A 227 -8.36 -5.98 6.09
N LEU A 228 -7.74 -6.59 7.09
CA LEU A 228 -6.43 -7.22 6.97
C LEU A 228 -6.53 -8.70 7.33
N THR A 229 -5.98 -9.57 6.50
CA THR A 229 -5.90 -10.99 6.83
C THR A 229 -4.49 -11.49 6.55
N ALA A 230 -3.77 -11.85 7.59
CA ALA A 230 -2.46 -12.45 7.47
C ALA A 230 -2.48 -13.95 7.79
N HIS A 231 -1.52 -14.68 7.23
CA HIS A 231 -1.24 -16.03 7.70
C HIS A 231 -0.54 -15.97 9.07
N ASP A 232 0.44 -15.09 9.21
CA ASP A 232 1.26 -14.94 10.42
C ASP A 232 0.90 -13.64 11.17
N GLU A 233 1.86 -12.93 11.74
CA GLU A 233 1.63 -11.69 12.53
C GLU A 233 1.07 -10.52 11.70
N ILE A 234 0.42 -9.57 12.37
CA ILE A 234 0.09 -8.24 11.84
C ILE A 234 0.62 -7.18 12.79
N GLY A 235 1.67 -6.47 12.37
CA GLY A 235 2.49 -5.67 13.27
C GLY A 235 3.26 -6.53 14.28
N GLY A 236 3.91 -5.88 15.23
CA GLY A 236 4.68 -6.53 16.31
C GLY A 236 6.11 -6.89 15.94
N THR A 237 6.46 -6.87 14.65
CA THR A 237 7.83 -7.12 14.18
C THR A 237 8.46 -5.83 13.65
N PRO A 238 9.24 -5.09 14.46
CA PRO A 238 9.89 -3.86 14.01
C PRO A 238 10.83 -4.13 12.84
N THR A 239 10.71 -3.34 11.77
CA THR A 239 11.61 -3.42 10.63
C THR A 239 13.05 -3.12 11.07
N ALA A 240 13.98 -4.02 10.74
CA ALA A 240 15.34 -3.94 11.25
C ALA A 240 16.08 -2.66 10.77
N GLY A 241 16.29 -1.71 11.69
CA GLY A 241 17.12 -0.54 11.47
C GLY A 241 16.40 0.81 11.42
N THR A 242 15.08 0.86 11.68
CA THR A 242 14.26 2.09 11.59
C THR A 242 13.56 2.54 12.89
N THR A 243 13.67 1.75 13.96
CA THR A 243 12.93 1.79 15.26
C THR A 243 12.62 3.16 15.89
N THR A 244 11.61 3.87 15.38
CA THR A 244 10.98 4.98 16.12
C THR A 244 9.80 4.48 16.94
N ASP A 245 9.04 3.52 16.41
CA ASP A 245 8.17 2.68 17.22
C ASP A 245 8.97 1.49 17.76
N THR A 246 8.76 1.13 19.02
CA THR A 246 9.37 -0.05 19.64
C THR A 246 8.40 -1.21 19.74
N ALA A 247 7.09 -0.93 19.63
CA ALA A 247 6.06 -1.95 19.57
C ALA A 247 5.97 -2.59 18.17
N GLY A 248 6.46 -1.91 17.13
CA GLY A 248 6.34 -2.37 15.74
C GLY A 248 4.90 -2.40 15.28
N SER A 249 4.08 -1.49 15.81
CA SER A 249 2.65 -1.41 15.53
C SER A 249 2.42 -1.11 14.06
N LEU A 250 1.23 -1.48 13.58
CA LEU A 250 0.73 -0.96 12.32
C LEU A 250 -0.21 0.22 12.61
N GLU A 251 0.06 1.38 12.00
CA GLU A 251 -0.65 2.62 12.32
C GLU A 251 -1.89 2.88 11.46
N PHE A 252 -2.99 3.23 12.11
CA PHE A 252 -4.28 3.55 11.50
C PHE A 252 -4.65 5.01 11.70
N ALA A 253 -5.30 5.58 10.68
CA ALA A 253 -5.85 6.93 10.74
C ALA A 253 -6.90 7.05 11.86
N ALA A 254 -7.06 8.27 12.38
CA ALA A 254 -8.09 8.57 13.38
C ALA A 254 -9.51 8.26 12.86
N GLY A 255 -10.28 7.52 13.64
CA GLY A 255 -11.66 7.13 13.32
C GLY A 255 -11.76 5.92 12.40
N SER A 256 -10.69 5.14 12.23
CA SER A 256 -10.71 3.95 11.38
C SER A 256 -11.63 2.87 11.96
N LEU A 257 -12.29 2.16 11.05
CA LEU A 257 -13.05 0.93 11.31
C LEU A 257 -12.23 -0.24 10.79
N VAL A 258 -11.92 -1.21 11.65
CA VAL A 258 -10.97 -2.28 11.32
C VAL A 258 -11.53 -3.67 11.60
N ASP A 259 -11.26 -4.58 10.67
CA ASP A 259 -11.52 -6.03 10.71
C ASP A 259 -10.18 -6.72 10.39
N ILE A 260 -9.55 -7.35 11.38
CA ILE A 260 -8.16 -7.77 11.28
C ILE A 260 -8.02 -9.18 11.84
N SER A 261 -7.46 -10.09 11.03
CA SER A 261 -7.26 -11.46 11.46
C SER A 261 -5.85 -11.98 11.14
N SER A 262 -5.21 -12.62 12.12
CA SER A 262 -4.12 -13.59 11.91
C SER A 262 -4.70 -15.00 11.90
N THR A 263 -4.45 -15.76 10.83
CA THR A 263 -5.07 -17.08 10.63
C THR A 263 -4.23 -18.25 11.13
N SER A 264 -3.00 -17.99 11.58
CA SER A 264 -2.12 -18.98 12.20
C SER A 264 -1.54 -18.45 13.52
N SER A 265 -0.33 -18.87 13.91
CA SER A 265 0.32 -18.26 15.05
C SER A 265 0.82 -16.88 14.66
N GLY A 266 0.39 -15.85 15.36
CA GLY A 266 0.84 -14.49 15.10
C GLY A 266 0.18 -13.49 16.04
N ASP A 267 0.98 -12.61 16.61
CA ASP A 267 0.50 -11.48 17.40
C ASP A 267 -0.15 -10.42 16.49
N LEU A 268 -1.04 -9.63 17.08
CA LEU A 268 -1.59 -8.43 16.46
C LEU A 268 -1.13 -7.22 17.27
N VAL A 269 -0.41 -6.28 16.65
CA VAL A 269 0.02 -5.04 17.31
C VAL A 269 -0.41 -3.84 16.48
N LEU A 270 -1.38 -3.08 16.99
CA LEU A 270 -2.10 -2.06 16.25
C LEU A 270 -2.06 -0.71 16.96
N ALA A 271 -1.95 0.39 16.21
CA ALA A 271 -1.97 1.73 16.77
C ALA A 271 -2.91 2.67 15.99
N GLY A 272 -3.91 3.25 16.65
CA GLY A 272 -4.73 4.32 16.09
C GLY A 272 -4.18 5.70 16.46
N ASN A 273 -3.89 6.56 15.48
CA ASN A 273 -3.52 7.97 15.72
C ASN A 273 -4.69 8.84 16.27
N GLY A 274 -5.85 8.24 16.52
CA GLY A 274 -7.03 8.86 17.11
C GLY A 274 -7.95 7.79 17.68
N ALA A 275 -9.26 7.97 17.51
CA ALA A 275 -10.21 6.92 17.85
C ALA A 275 -10.03 5.70 16.92
N LEU A 276 -10.37 4.51 17.38
CA LEU A 276 -10.30 3.27 16.62
C LEU A 276 -11.49 2.37 16.99
N SER A 277 -12.14 1.76 15.99
CA SER A 277 -13.24 0.81 16.20
C SER A 277 -12.84 -0.56 15.64
N LEU A 278 -12.74 -1.52 16.55
CA LEU A 278 -12.33 -2.91 16.35
C LEU A 278 -13.58 -3.74 16.09
N THR A 279 -14.00 -3.87 14.83
CA THR A 279 -15.24 -4.59 14.51
C THR A 279 -15.11 -6.09 14.68
N ASP A 280 -13.93 -6.62 14.38
CA ASP A 280 -13.56 -8.03 14.51
C ASP A 280 -12.03 -8.11 14.51
N ILE A 281 -11.40 -8.52 15.60
CA ILE A 281 -9.95 -8.57 15.75
C ILE A 281 -9.54 -9.92 16.34
N ASP A 282 -9.00 -10.77 15.48
CA ASP A 282 -8.78 -12.17 15.81
C ASP A 282 -7.35 -12.62 15.55
N THR A 283 -6.77 -13.38 16.48
CA THR A 283 -5.63 -14.24 16.17
C THR A 283 -5.97 -15.69 16.46
N ALA A 284 -5.62 -16.59 15.53
CA ALA A 284 -5.77 -18.01 15.79
C ALA A 284 -4.90 -18.48 16.98
N ASN A 285 -3.72 -17.90 17.15
CA ASN A 285 -2.86 -18.11 18.31
C ASN A 285 -1.79 -16.99 18.46
N GLY A 286 -2.03 -16.05 19.37
CA GLY A 286 -1.09 -14.97 19.66
C GLY A 286 -1.66 -13.98 20.67
N ALA A 287 -0.85 -13.00 21.06
CA ALA A 287 -1.30 -11.87 21.86
C ALA A 287 -1.90 -10.78 20.95
N ILE A 288 -2.79 -9.96 21.51
CA ILE A 288 -3.36 -8.80 20.84
C ILE A 288 -3.03 -7.55 21.65
N THR A 289 -2.35 -6.59 21.04
CA THR A 289 -2.03 -5.30 21.65
C THR A 289 -2.56 -4.16 20.78
N VAL A 290 -3.40 -3.31 21.36
CA VAL A 290 -3.99 -2.17 20.65
C VAL A 290 -3.77 -0.88 21.43
N TYR A 291 -3.23 0.12 20.75
CA TYR A 291 -3.12 1.49 21.23
C TYR A 291 -4.09 2.39 20.45
N ALA A 292 -4.85 3.24 21.12
CA ALA A 292 -5.63 4.29 20.48
C ALA A 292 -5.35 5.64 21.13
N ALA A 293 -5.08 6.66 20.33
CA ALA A 293 -4.88 8.00 20.86
C ALA A 293 -6.21 8.59 21.41
N GLY A 294 -7.34 8.22 20.81
CA GLY A 294 -8.69 8.64 21.19
C GLY A 294 -9.48 7.53 21.90
N ASP A 295 -10.78 7.45 21.60
CA ASP A 295 -11.65 6.38 22.07
C ASP A 295 -11.34 5.05 21.37
N LEU A 296 -11.48 3.95 22.08
CA LEU A 296 -11.34 2.60 21.55
C LEU A 296 -12.66 1.86 21.73
N ASP A 297 -13.27 1.46 20.64
CA ASP A 297 -14.49 0.64 20.62
C ASP A 297 -14.10 -0.79 20.27
N ALA A 298 -14.04 -1.66 21.28
CA ALA A 298 -13.62 -3.06 21.17
C ALA A 298 -14.84 -3.95 20.96
N VAL A 299 -15.43 -3.92 19.76
CA VAL A 299 -16.69 -4.61 19.46
C VAL A 299 -16.53 -6.13 19.54
N ASP A 300 -15.47 -6.66 18.91
CA ASP A 300 -15.06 -8.06 19.03
C ASP A 300 -13.53 -8.16 18.92
N VAL A 301 -12.91 -8.77 19.92
CA VAL A 301 -11.46 -8.99 20.02
C VAL A 301 -11.19 -10.35 20.65
N ALA A 302 -10.58 -11.29 19.94
CA ALA A 302 -10.31 -12.61 20.49
C ALA A 302 -8.94 -13.20 20.11
N SER A 303 -8.29 -13.81 21.10
CA SER A 303 -7.27 -14.81 20.84
C SER A 303 -7.89 -16.20 20.98
N LEU A 304 -7.87 -16.96 19.90
CA LEU A 304 -8.70 -18.18 19.77
C LEU A 304 -8.06 -19.43 20.38
N THR A 305 -6.78 -19.36 20.74
CA THR A 305 -6.08 -20.44 21.45
C THR A 305 -5.95 -20.08 22.93
N ASP A 306 -6.48 -20.96 23.79
CA ASP A 306 -6.41 -20.81 25.25
C ASP A 306 -5.00 -21.08 25.77
N ASN A 307 -4.22 -20.01 25.96
CA ASN A 307 -2.82 -20.08 26.39
C ASN A 307 -2.44 -18.84 27.21
N ASP A 308 -1.59 -19.02 28.21
CA ASP A 308 -1.06 -17.98 29.13
C ASP A 308 -0.22 -16.91 28.42
N ALA A 309 0.18 -17.15 27.18
CA ALA A 309 0.87 -16.15 26.35
C ALA A 309 -0.09 -15.30 25.50
N ASN A 310 -1.35 -15.70 25.40
CA ASN A 310 -2.33 -15.15 24.47
C ASN A 310 -3.16 -14.06 25.13
N ASP A 311 -2.46 -13.05 25.63
CA ASP A 311 -3.05 -11.93 26.35
C ASP A 311 -3.65 -10.90 25.39
N ILE A 312 -4.65 -10.16 25.87
CA ILE A 312 -5.22 -9.00 25.17
C ILE A 312 -4.92 -7.73 25.99
N SER A 313 -4.27 -6.75 25.36
CA SER A 313 -3.93 -5.46 25.96
C SER A 313 -4.52 -4.31 25.15
N LEU A 314 -5.44 -3.56 25.75
CA LEU A 314 -6.13 -2.44 25.11
C LEU A 314 -5.82 -1.14 25.86
N THR A 315 -5.26 -0.14 25.16
CA THR A 315 -4.81 1.11 25.77
C THR A 315 -5.34 2.34 25.04
N THR A 316 -5.88 3.32 25.78
CA THR A 316 -6.19 4.65 25.27
C THR A 316 -5.37 5.73 25.97
N THR A 317 -5.01 6.81 25.26
CA THR A 317 -4.24 7.92 25.86
C THR A 317 -5.05 9.19 26.12
N SER A 318 -6.22 9.35 25.50
CA SER A 318 -7.14 10.46 25.80
C SER A 318 -8.62 10.09 25.87
N GLY A 319 -9.02 8.93 25.34
CA GLY A 319 -10.41 8.49 25.24
C GLY A 319 -10.82 7.40 26.23
N ALA A 320 -12.02 6.86 26.01
CA ALA A 320 -12.59 5.73 26.73
C ALA A 320 -12.28 4.41 26.02
N ILE A 321 -12.37 3.30 26.75
CA ILE A 321 -12.51 1.98 26.15
C ILE A 321 -13.98 1.58 26.32
N THR A 322 -14.66 1.26 25.22
CA THR A 322 -15.97 0.60 25.23
C THR A 322 -15.76 -0.86 24.87
N ILE A 323 -16.26 -1.76 25.69
CA ILE A 323 -16.10 -3.20 25.55
C ILE A 323 -17.37 -3.76 24.91
N GLY A 324 -17.22 -4.56 23.86
CA GLY A 324 -18.21 -5.50 23.35
C GLY A 324 -17.80 -6.91 23.76
N THR A 325 -17.17 -7.68 22.88
CA THR A 325 -16.56 -8.98 23.25
C THR A 325 -15.03 -8.86 23.29
N VAL A 326 -14.42 -9.29 24.39
CA VAL A 326 -12.97 -9.40 24.56
C VAL A 326 -12.65 -10.75 25.19
N ASN A 327 -11.98 -11.63 24.44
CA ASN A 327 -11.79 -13.03 24.84
C ASN A 327 -10.33 -13.50 24.66
N SER A 328 -9.60 -13.62 25.76
CA SER A 328 -8.25 -14.21 25.81
C SER A 328 -8.24 -15.69 26.25
N GLY A 329 -9.41 -16.32 26.35
CA GLY A 329 -9.56 -17.66 26.91
C GLY A 329 -9.58 -17.68 28.45
N SER A 330 -9.33 -18.83 29.05
CA SER A 330 -9.29 -19.03 30.51
C SER A 330 -7.86 -19.02 31.07
N ALA A 331 -6.85 -19.06 30.19
CA ALA A 331 -5.43 -18.97 30.54
C ALA A 331 -4.81 -17.62 30.19
N GLY A 332 -5.29 -16.92 29.14
CA GLY A 332 -4.77 -15.61 28.77
C GLY A 332 -5.38 -14.47 29.58
N ASP A 333 -4.64 -13.38 29.76
CA ASP A 333 -5.06 -12.21 30.53
C ASP A 333 -5.67 -11.11 29.66
N VAL A 334 -6.56 -10.31 30.26
CA VAL A 334 -7.06 -9.05 29.66
C VAL A 334 -6.57 -7.86 30.47
N ASN A 335 -5.82 -6.97 29.81
CA ASN A 335 -5.29 -5.73 30.37
C ASN A 335 -5.92 -4.51 29.70
N LEU A 336 -6.71 -3.74 30.44
CA LEU A 336 -7.38 -2.54 29.96
C LEU A 336 -6.78 -1.30 30.64
N THR A 337 -6.30 -0.34 29.84
CA THR A 337 -5.81 0.95 30.34
C THR A 337 -6.52 2.10 29.63
N SER A 338 -7.43 2.77 30.34
CA SER A 338 -8.16 3.91 29.80
C SER A 338 -7.72 5.24 30.39
N ALA A 339 -7.58 6.24 29.52
CA ALA A 339 -7.37 7.62 29.93
C ALA A 339 -8.64 8.28 30.51
N THR A 340 -9.81 7.71 30.22
CA THR A 340 -11.10 8.15 30.76
C THR A 340 -11.80 6.97 31.45
N ALA A 341 -12.89 6.43 30.91
CA ALA A 341 -13.64 5.33 31.48
C ALA A 341 -13.40 4.01 30.71
N ILE A 342 -13.62 2.90 31.40
CA ILE A 342 -13.85 1.59 30.79
C ILE A 342 -15.36 1.34 30.93
N ASN A 343 -16.07 1.22 29.81
CA ASN A 343 -17.51 0.99 29.78
C ASN A 343 -17.80 -0.35 29.10
N ASP A 344 -18.77 -1.09 29.60
CA ASP A 344 -19.46 -2.14 28.84
C ASP A 344 -20.31 -1.56 27.69
N ASP A 345 -20.84 -2.44 26.83
CA ASP A 345 -21.76 -2.10 25.73
C ASP A 345 -23.23 -1.92 26.18
N GLY A 346 -23.51 -2.02 27.47
CA GLY A 346 -24.85 -2.01 28.07
C GLY A 346 -25.66 -3.30 27.86
N SER A 347 -25.06 -4.35 27.31
CA SER A 347 -25.57 -5.72 27.35
C SER A 347 -25.59 -6.25 28.79
N GLY A 348 -26.20 -7.42 28.98
CA GLY A 348 -26.07 -8.18 30.24
C GLY A 348 -25.49 -9.57 29.98
N LEU A 349 -24.73 -9.70 28.90
CA LEU A 349 -24.00 -10.92 28.56
C LEU A 349 -22.57 -10.75 29.04
N THR A 350 -21.89 -11.86 29.36
CA THR A 350 -20.44 -11.81 29.61
C THR A 350 -19.72 -11.26 28.39
N GLN A 351 -18.98 -10.18 28.60
CA GLN A 351 -18.26 -9.45 27.56
C GLN A 351 -16.75 -9.74 27.61
N ILE A 352 -16.22 -10.04 28.80
CA ILE A 352 -14.80 -10.31 29.02
C ILE A 352 -14.58 -11.73 29.56
N SER A 353 -13.86 -12.56 28.81
CA SER A 353 -13.33 -13.87 29.26
C SER A 353 -11.80 -13.81 29.35
N ALA A 354 -11.24 -14.13 30.51
CA ALA A 354 -9.80 -14.10 30.79
C ALA A 354 -9.42 -15.03 31.97
N ASP A 355 -8.13 -15.28 32.22
CA ASP A 355 -7.66 -15.71 33.55
C ASP A 355 -7.70 -14.51 34.51
N VAL A 356 -6.91 -13.47 34.22
CA VAL A 356 -6.91 -12.21 34.97
C VAL A 356 -7.45 -11.07 34.12
N LEU A 357 -8.48 -10.39 34.64
CA LEU A 357 -8.88 -9.06 34.16
C LEU A 357 -8.21 -7.98 35.01
N THR A 358 -7.31 -7.21 34.40
CA THR A 358 -6.74 -5.99 34.98
C THR A 358 -7.30 -4.76 34.26
N GLY A 359 -7.89 -3.83 35.01
CA GLY A 359 -8.47 -2.61 34.47
C GLY A 359 -8.03 -1.37 35.22
N ASN A 360 -7.45 -0.40 34.51
CA ASN A 360 -7.05 0.89 35.05
C ASN A 360 -7.74 2.00 34.25
N ALA A 361 -8.53 2.84 34.93
CA ALA A 361 -9.21 3.96 34.29
C ALA A 361 -9.00 5.26 35.08
N ALA A 362 -9.16 6.41 34.43
CA ALA A 362 -9.27 7.67 35.16
C ALA A 362 -10.67 7.81 35.80
N GLY A 363 -11.71 7.56 35.03
CA GLY A 363 -13.11 7.62 35.43
C GLY A 363 -13.66 6.25 35.84
N ALA A 364 -14.96 6.05 35.60
CA ALA A 364 -15.68 4.84 35.97
C ALA A 364 -15.16 3.60 35.23
N ILE A 365 -15.39 2.44 35.84
CA ILE A 365 -15.16 1.11 35.25
C ILE A 365 -16.47 0.33 35.38
N THR A 366 -17.08 -0.05 34.27
CA THR A 366 -18.18 -1.03 34.23
C THR A 366 -17.78 -2.19 33.33
N VAL A 367 -17.93 -3.43 33.82
CA VAL A 367 -17.50 -4.63 33.11
C VAL A 367 -18.42 -5.81 33.41
N ASP A 368 -18.74 -6.56 32.36
CA ASP A 368 -19.37 -7.89 32.44
C ASP A 368 -18.29 -8.96 32.18
N THR A 369 -17.99 -9.82 33.14
CA THR A 369 -16.84 -10.73 33.06
C THR A 369 -17.10 -12.14 33.59
N SER A 370 -16.28 -13.09 33.13
CA SER A 370 -16.11 -14.44 33.67
C SER A 370 -14.62 -14.72 33.94
N ALA A 371 -13.85 -13.70 34.34
CA ALA A 371 -12.44 -13.86 34.65
C ALA A 371 -12.24 -14.56 36.00
N ASN A 372 -11.26 -15.46 36.11
CA ASN A 372 -10.94 -16.14 37.37
C ASN A 372 -10.51 -15.15 38.47
N SER A 373 -9.83 -14.07 38.07
CA SER A 373 -9.37 -13.01 38.97
C SER A 373 -9.56 -11.63 38.37
N VAL A 374 -9.96 -10.67 39.22
CA VAL A 374 -10.21 -9.29 38.81
C VAL A 374 -9.39 -8.31 39.66
N ASN A 375 -8.75 -7.35 38.97
CA ASN A 375 -7.98 -6.24 39.53
C ASN A 375 -8.37 -4.92 38.86
N LEU A 376 -9.18 -4.07 39.52
CA LEU A 376 -9.69 -2.82 38.96
C LEU A 376 -9.30 -1.61 39.81
N THR A 377 -8.85 -0.54 39.16
CA THR A 377 -8.53 0.72 39.82
C THR A 377 -8.96 1.93 39.00
N THR A 378 -9.72 2.84 39.63
CA THR A 378 -9.95 4.20 39.10
C THR A 378 -8.93 5.16 39.71
N SER A 379 -8.41 6.12 38.96
CA SER A 379 -7.47 7.14 39.49
C SER A 379 -8.10 8.51 39.78
N ALA A 380 -9.30 8.77 39.28
CA ALA A 380 -10.13 9.93 39.59
C ALA A 380 -11.56 9.49 39.97
N ALA A 381 -12.51 10.42 40.02
CA ALA A 381 -13.89 10.10 40.38
C ALA A 381 -14.55 9.17 39.35
N GLY A 382 -15.16 8.09 39.82
CA GLY A 382 -15.76 7.05 39.02
C GLY A 382 -16.19 5.87 39.88
N ASP A 383 -17.38 5.34 39.62
CA ASP A 383 -17.84 4.09 40.21
C ASP A 383 -17.09 2.91 39.56
N ILE A 384 -16.96 1.81 40.30
CA ILE A 384 -16.61 0.50 39.75
C ILE A 384 -17.85 -0.39 39.86
N ASP A 385 -18.32 -0.90 38.73
CA ASP A 385 -19.38 -1.90 38.65
C ASP A 385 -18.85 -3.16 37.96
N VAL A 386 -19.07 -4.31 38.58
CA VAL A 386 -18.61 -5.61 38.09
C VAL A 386 -19.78 -6.57 38.07
N ASP A 387 -20.19 -6.98 36.88
CA ASP A 387 -21.15 -8.05 36.68
C ASP A 387 -20.38 -9.33 36.36
N GLU A 388 -20.40 -10.27 37.29
CA GLU A 388 -19.68 -11.53 37.22
C GLU A 388 -20.67 -12.69 37.09
N THR A 389 -20.29 -13.74 36.36
CA THR A 389 -21.21 -14.82 35.96
C THR A 389 -20.84 -16.21 36.49
N ASP A 390 -19.66 -16.39 37.07
CA ASP A 390 -19.18 -17.61 37.70
C ASP A 390 -18.56 -17.42 39.11
N ALA A 391 -17.31 -17.79 39.31
CA ALA A 391 -16.64 -17.76 40.60
C ALA A 391 -15.35 -16.95 40.51
N VAL A 392 -15.43 -15.70 40.94
CA VAL A 392 -14.30 -14.76 40.86
C VAL A 392 -13.48 -14.61 42.15
N THR A 393 -12.17 -14.39 41.98
CA THR A 393 -11.30 -13.82 43.02
C THR A 393 -11.07 -12.33 42.79
N LEU A 394 -11.56 -11.48 43.68
CA LEU A 394 -11.24 -10.04 43.65
C LEU A 394 -9.90 -9.81 44.34
N THR A 395 -8.85 -9.53 43.59
CA THR A 395 -7.50 -9.31 44.14
C THR A 395 -7.29 -7.87 44.60
N ASN A 396 -7.84 -6.90 43.86
CA ASN A 396 -7.87 -5.50 44.22
C ASN A 396 -9.01 -4.79 43.47
N ILE A 397 -9.87 -4.07 44.20
CA ILE A 397 -10.90 -3.22 43.61
C ILE A 397 -10.88 -1.88 44.34
N THR A 398 -10.38 -0.85 43.66
CA THR A 398 -10.15 0.47 44.27
C THR A 398 -10.79 1.58 43.44
N ALA A 399 -11.91 2.12 43.94
CA ALA A 399 -12.46 3.39 43.46
C ALA A 399 -11.77 4.55 44.21
N ALA A 400 -11.25 5.56 43.50
CA ALA A 400 -10.60 6.72 44.13
C ALA A 400 -11.63 7.66 44.77
N ASP A 401 -12.74 7.90 44.07
CA ASP A 401 -13.94 8.55 44.58
C ASP A 401 -15.16 7.99 43.82
N GLY A 402 -15.91 7.11 44.47
CA GLY A 402 -17.00 6.36 43.86
C GLY A 402 -17.41 5.16 44.70
N SER A 403 -18.53 4.55 44.32
CA SER A 403 -18.98 3.27 44.83
C SER A 403 -18.28 2.10 44.15
N VAL A 404 -18.25 0.97 44.83
CA VAL A 404 -17.85 -0.31 44.27
C VAL A 404 -19.04 -1.24 44.41
N THR A 405 -19.53 -1.74 43.28
CA THR A 405 -20.62 -2.71 43.19
C THR A 405 -20.09 -3.97 42.50
N VAL A 406 -20.49 -5.12 43.03
CA VAL A 406 -20.16 -6.42 42.44
C VAL A 406 -21.42 -7.27 42.49
N HIS A 407 -21.86 -7.71 41.32
CA HIS A 407 -22.90 -8.72 41.14
C HIS A 407 -22.21 -10.03 40.79
N ALA A 408 -22.57 -11.10 41.49
CA ALA A 408 -22.01 -12.44 41.34
C ALA A 408 -23.11 -13.49 41.51
#